data_AF-A0A932TM92-F1
#
_entry.id   AF-A0A932TM92-F1
#
_cell.length_a   1.000
_cell.length_b   1.000
_cell.length_c   1.000
_cell.angle_alpha   90.00
_cell.angle_beta   90.00
_cell.angle_gamma   90.00
#
_symmetry.space_group_name_H-M   'P 1'
#
loop_
_entity.id
_entity.type
_entity.pdbx_description
1 polymer ?
#
loop_
_entity_poly.entity_id
_entity_poly.type
_entity_poly.pdbx_seq_one_letter_code
_entity_poly.pdbx_strand_id
1 'polypeptide(L)' 'MTAVVAVFRFQGKIGLRQAQNLGESYTHLGVRKIQVDESGGTIAVEYDATRMDQPGVAALLHRLGIPITAPVMP' A
#
# COMPACT_ATOMS: atom_id res chain seq x y z
N MET A 1 10.16 4.30 17.01
CA MET A 1 9.70 4.43 15.61
C MET A 1 9.73 3.03 15.02
N THR A 2 8.59 2.44 14.73
CA THR A 2 8.46 0.99 14.45
C THR A 2 7.98 0.81 13.02
N ALA A 3 8.83 0.31 12.14
CA ALA A 3 8.46 0.03 10.76
C ALA A 3 7.73 -1.31 10.68
N VAL A 4 6.55 -1.32 10.06
CA VAL A 4 5.74 -2.52 9.81
C VAL A 4 5.48 -2.60 8.32
N VAL A 5 5.55 -3.83 7.79
CA VAL A 5 5.24 -4.12 6.39
C VAL A 5 3.90 -4.81 6.34
N ALA A 6 2.92 -4.20 5.67
CA ALA A 6 1.66 -4.83 5.34
C ALA A 6 1.64 -5.19 3.85
N VAL A 7 1.32 -6.45 3.57
CA VAL A 7 1.15 -6.94 2.20
C VAL A 7 -0.34 -7.07 1.91
N PHE A 8 -0.76 -6.57 0.75
CA PHE A 8 -2.13 -6.68 0.27
C PHE A 8 -2.14 -7.35 -1.09
N ARG A 9 -3.13 -8.21 -1.35
CA ARG A 9 -3.43 -8.63 -2.72
C ARG A 9 -4.32 -7.59 -3.38
N PHE A 10 -4.03 -7.28 -4.63
CA PHE A 10 -4.89 -6.46 -5.47
C PHE A 10 -5.38 -7.27 -6.66
N GLN A 11 -6.61 -6.99 -7.11
CA GLN A 11 -7.19 -7.62 -8.30
C GLN A 11 -7.24 -6.62 -9.44
N GLY A 12 -6.57 -6.94 -10.55
CA GLY A 12 -6.51 -6.10 -11.74
C GLY A 12 -5.08 -5.61 -12.03
N LYS A 13 -4.96 -4.55 -12.84
CA LYS A 13 -3.67 -3.95 -13.18
C LYS A 13 -3.50 -2.63 -12.45
N ILE A 14 -2.36 -2.43 -11.79
CA ILE A 14 -1.95 -1.10 -11.33
C ILE A 14 -1.43 -0.37 -12.56
N GLY A 15 -2.19 0.60 -13.04
CA GLY A 15 -1.79 1.43 -14.16
C GLY A 15 -0.73 2.47 -13.74
N LEU A 16 -0.08 3.06 -14.75
CA LEU A 16 0.91 4.13 -14.61
C LEU A 16 0.44 5.31 -13.75
N ARG A 17 -0.87 5.61 -13.74
CA ARG A 17 -1.45 6.70 -12.95
C ARG A 17 -1.60 6.32 -11.47
N GLN A 18 -2.01 5.08 -11.17
CA GLN A 18 -2.05 4.59 -9.80
C GLN A 18 -0.63 4.49 -9.20
N ALA A 19 0.36 4.05 -9.99
CA ALA A 19 1.76 4.01 -9.56
C ALA A 19 2.34 5.41 -9.26
N GLN A 20 1.98 6.43 -10.06
CA GLN A 20 2.37 7.82 -9.80
C GLN A 20 1.72 8.39 -8.53
N ASN A 21 0.41 8.19 -8.35
CA ASN A 21 -0.30 8.64 -7.14
C ASN A 21 0.23 7.97 -5.87
N LEU A 22 0.62 6.69 -5.96
CA LEU A 22 1.35 5.98 -4.90
C LEU A 22 2.64 6.71 -4.54
N GLY A 23 3.41 7.13 -5.55
CA GLY A 23 4.64 7.94 -5.44
C GLY A 23 4.48 9.29 -4.73
N GLU A 24 3.35 9.96 -4.91
CA GLU A 24 3.09 11.25 -4.24
C GLU A 24 2.56 11.09 -2.81
N SER A 25 1.94 9.95 -2.51
CA SER A 25 1.33 9.66 -1.20
C SER A 25 2.34 9.46 -0.06
N TYR A 26 3.62 9.24 -0.39
CA TYR A 26 4.71 9.01 0.56
C TYR A 26 4.89 10.13 1.57
N THR A 27 4.65 11.38 1.16
CA THR A 27 5.09 12.54 1.93
C THR A 27 4.20 12.84 3.14
N HIS A 28 2.93 12.40 3.15
CA HIS A 28 1.95 12.88 4.12
C HIS A 28 1.48 11.86 5.18
N LEU A 29 1.63 10.55 4.95
CA LEU A 29 0.87 9.53 5.70
C LEU A 29 1.71 8.50 6.45
N GLY A 30 3.02 8.76 6.64
CA GLY A 30 3.89 7.86 7.39
C GLY A 30 4.23 6.55 6.66
N VAL A 31 3.96 6.50 5.35
CA VAL A 31 4.41 5.44 4.44
C VAL A 31 5.89 5.67 4.13
N ARG A 32 6.69 4.62 4.29
CA ARG A 32 8.15 4.66 4.09
C ARG A 32 8.54 4.07 2.74
N LYS A 33 7.92 2.96 2.37
CA LYS A 33 8.22 2.22 1.14
C LYS A 33 6.96 1.57 0.60
N ILE A 34 6.78 1.60 -0.72
CA ILE A 34 5.74 0.80 -1.38
C ILE A 34 6.41 0.00 -2.49
N GLN A 35 6.16 -1.30 -2.49
CA GLN A 35 6.67 -2.22 -3.49
C GLN A 35 5.48 -2.93 -4.13
N VAL A 36 5.37 -2.80 -5.44
CA VAL A 36 4.31 -3.42 -6.23
C VAL A 36 4.90 -4.61 -6.96
N ASP A 37 4.30 -5.78 -6.78
CA ASP A 37 4.56 -6.97 -7.58
C ASP A 37 3.36 -7.20 -8.51
N GLU A 38 3.52 -6.76 -9.76
CA GLU A 38 2.51 -6.95 -10.80
C GLU A 38 2.41 -8.41 -11.26
N SER A 39 3.47 -9.21 -11.11
CA SER A 39 3.47 -10.62 -11.50
C SER A 39 2.74 -11.48 -10.47
N GLY A 40 2.87 -11.14 -9.18
CA GLY A 40 2.21 -11.78 -8.05
C GLY A 40 0.86 -11.15 -7.66
N GLY A 41 0.51 -9.99 -8.21
CA GLY A 41 -0.72 -9.26 -7.86
C GLY A 41 -0.72 -8.78 -6.40
N THR A 42 0.43 -8.41 -5.88
CA THR A 42 0.61 -8.01 -4.48
C THR A 42 1.27 -6.65 -4.34
N ILE A 43 0.87 -5.91 -3.30
CA ILE A 43 1.47 -4.63 -2.94
C ILE A 43 1.91 -4.70 -1.49
N ALA A 44 3.21 -4.49 -1.26
CA ALA A 44 3.80 -4.39 0.05
C ALA A 44 4.00 -2.92 0.42
N VAL A 45 3.45 -2.51 1.55
CA VAL A 45 3.55 -1.15 2.07
C VAL A 45 4.25 -1.20 3.41
N GLU A 46 5.41 -0.55 3.50
CA GLU A 46 6.10 -0.29 4.74
C GLU A 46 5.63 1.05 5.31
N TYR A 47 5.21 1.05 6.57
CA TYR A 47 4.72 2.23 7.26
C TYR A 47 5.20 2.29 8.70
N ASP A 48 5.14 3.47 9.29
CA ASP A 48 5.42 3.66 10.71
C ASP A 48 4.18 3.34 11.55
N ALA A 49 4.26 2.25 12.32
CA ALA A 49 3.20 1.78 13.20
C ALA A 49 2.81 2.78 14.31
N THR A 50 3.65 3.79 14.57
CA THR A 50 3.33 4.87 15.52
C THR A 50 2.46 5.96 14.92
N ARG A 51 2.34 6.02 13.58
CA ARG A 51 1.54 7.02 12.85
C ARG A 51 0.33 6.42 12.15
N MET A 52 0.39 5.14 11.78
CA MET A 52 -0.63 4.46 11.01
C MET A 52 -0.66 2.97 11.34
N ASP A 53 -1.79 2.33 11.09
CA ASP A 53 -2.04 0.91 11.25
C ASP A 53 -2.42 0.27 9.90
N GLN A 54 -2.46 -1.06 9.86
CA GLN A 54 -2.75 -1.81 8.63
C GLN A 54 -4.11 -1.45 8.00
N PRO A 55 -5.21 -1.26 8.76
CA PRO A 55 -6.45 -0.68 8.25
C PRO A 55 -6.29 0.71 7.61
N GLY A 56 -5.50 1.60 8.21
CA GLY A 56 -5.20 2.93 7.65
C GLY A 56 -4.49 2.84 6.30
N VAL A 57 -3.54 1.92 6.15
CA VAL A 57 -2.90 1.62 4.86
C VAL A 57 -3.91 1.11 3.84
N ALA A 58 -4.80 0.19 4.24
CA ALA A 58 -5.82 -0.35 3.35
C ALA A 58 -6.75 0.77 2.83
N ALA A 59 -7.19 1.67 3.71
CA ALA A 59 -8.01 2.82 3.34
C ALA A 59 -7.27 3.77 2.39
N LEU A 60 -5.97 3.98 2.57
CA LEU A 60 -5.13 4.77 1.67
C LEU A 60 -5.08 4.14 0.28
N LEU A 61 -4.81 2.84 0.18
CA LEU A 61 -4.76 2.13 -1.10
C LEU A 61 -6.11 2.20 -1.84
N HIS A 62 -7.22 2.05 -1.12
CA HIS A 62 -8.56 2.25 -1.69
C HIS A 62 -8.78 3.67 -2.21
N ARG A 63 -8.35 4.71 -1.47
CA ARG A 63 -8.44 6.11 -1.92
C ARG A 63 -7.62 6.39 -3.18
N LEU A 64 -6.52 5.67 -3.37
CA LEU A 64 -5.71 5.76 -4.58
C LEU A 64 -6.30 4.98 -5.77
N GLY A 65 -7.47 4.34 -5.58
CA GLY A 65 -8.13 3.57 -6.61
C GLY A 65 -7.45 2.22 -6.86
N ILE A 66 -6.75 1.68 -5.86
CA ILE A 66 -6.16 0.35 -5.93
C ILE A 66 -7.19 -0.64 -5.36
N PRO A 67 -7.74 -1.53 -6.20
CA PRO A 67 -8.70 -2.55 -5.77
C PRO A 67 -7.99 -3.65 -4.97
N ILE A 68 -7.71 -3.38 -3.70
CA ILE A 68 -7.20 -4.38 -2.76
C ILE A 68 -8.34 -5.28 -2.29
N THR A 69 -8.08 -6.58 -2.12
CA THR A 69 -9.12 -7.57 -1.79
C THR A 69 -9.08 -7.93 -0.30
N ALA A 70 -7.89 -8.23 0.22
CA ALA A 70 -7.67 -8.51 1.62
C ALA A 70 -6.17 -8.31 1.97
N PRO A 71 -5.85 -7.91 3.21
CA PRO A 71 -4.50 -8.04 3.72
C PRO A 71 -4.08 -9.51 3.66
N VAL A 72 -2.89 -9.76 3.13
CA VAL A 72 -2.27 -11.08 3.18
C VAL A 72 -1.68 -11.19 4.58
N MET A 73 -2.40 -11.87 5.49
CA MET A 73 -1.80 -12.24 6.76
C MET A 73 -0.62 -13.20 6.49
N PRO A 74 0.55 -12.99 7.13
CA PRO A 74 1.64 -13.96 7.09
C PRO A 74 1.23 -15.28 7.74
#